data_AF-A0A957JCF3-F1
#
_entry.id   AF-A0A957JCF3-F1
#
_cell.length_a   1.000
_cell.length_b   1.000
_cell.length_c   1.000
_cell.angle_alpha   90.00
_cell.angle_beta   90.00
_cell.angle_gamma   90.00
#
_symmetry.space_group_name_H-M   'P 1'
#
loop_
_entity.id
_entity.type
_entity.pdbx_description
1 polymer ?
#
loop_
_entity_poly.entity_id
_entity_poly.type
_entity_poly.pdbx_seq_one_letter_code
_entity_poly.pdbx_strand_id
1 'polypeptide(L)'
;MKQLNTYLPPLIADGLGVLFLFWVTPPLLAQFSDKVFINSVIIGGFFALFCWAVVLIRRLQNGPGGIDLNRYKWWLVGLSLPFIFFVIWGIADVIGFLDSVLVINNALLDEAGATIYLLITPASWLTIGLIYSAILSFEMEQTAPRTTIRHFLYATLGLSGVNLMIAVVMAYWGVLWERNAPAGSPVVSLLWLLPLFLLLFGPPRLVYLARRPHWLPLLTFLGLMAFYAWQLANGLILPGAA
;
A
#
# COMPACT_ATOMS: atom_id res chain seq x y z
N MET A 1 1.80 30.00 13.15
CA MET A 1 1.23 29.47 11.88
C MET A 1 2.17 28.52 11.11
N LYS A 2 3.49 28.81 10.94
CA LYS A 2 4.41 27.93 10.16
C LYS A 2 4.58 26.50 10.70
N GLN A 3 4.53 26.29 12.01
CA GLN A 3 4.69 24.95 12.61
C GLN A 3 3.42 24.08 12.48
N LEU A 4 2.23 24.66 12.67
CA LEU A 4 0.95 23.95 12.52
C LEU A 4 0.79 23.32 11.13
N ASN A 5 1.18 24.05 10.07
CA ASN A 5 1.09 23.57 8.68
C ASN A 5 2.04 22.39 8.37
N THR A 6 2.97 22.08 9.27
CA THR A 6 3.92 20.97 9.11
C THR A 6 3.40 19.66 9.72
N TYR A 7 2.60 19.75 10.78
CA TYR A 7 2.08 18.58 11.51
C TYR A 7 0.64 18.22 11.16
N LEU A 8 -0.16 19.20 10.71
CA LEU A 8 -1.57 18.99 10.40
C LEU A 8 -1.79 17.99 9.24
N PRO A 9 -1.05 18.04 8.11
CA PRO A 9 -1.25 17.08 7.02
C PRO A 9 -1.09 15.61 7.42
N PRO A 10 0.02 15.18 8.08
CA PRO A 10 0.17 13.79 8.47
C PRO A 10 -0.85 13.36 9.53
N LEU A 11 -1.21 14.25 10.46
CA LEU A 11 -2.21 13.94 11.48
C LEU A 11 -3.61 13.72 10.87
N ILE A 12 -4.01 14.57 9.92
CA ILE A 12 -5.26 14.40 9.17
C ILE A 12 -5.21 13.13 8.35
N ALA A 13 -4.11 12.88 7.64
CA ALA A 13 -3.97 11.69 6.82
C ALA A 13 -4.03 10.40 7.66
N ASP A 14 -3.41 10.38 8.84
CA ASP A 14 -3.42 9.22 9.74
C ASP A 14 -4.78 9.04 10.40
N GLY A 15 -5.46 10.14 10.77
CA GLY A 15 -6.87 10.10 11.20
C GLY A 15 -7.80 9.56 10.11
N LEU A 16 -7.62 9.99 8.86
CA LEU A 16 -8.31 9.39 7.70
C LEU A 16 -7.94 7.92 7.50
N GLY A 17 -6.68 7.55 7.77
CA GLY A 17 -6.25 6.16 7.77
C GLY A 17 -7.01 5.30 8.77
N VAL A 18 -7.26 5.82 9.97
CA VAL A 18 -8.14 5.15 10.95
C VAL A 18 -9.56 5.05 10.42
N LEU A 19 -10.09 6.08 9.73
CA LEU A 19 -11.42 6.00 9.12
C LEU A 19 -11.47 4.96 7.99
N PHE A 20 -10.48 4.91 7.10
CA PHE A 20 -10.44 3.89 6.03
C PHE A 20 -10.46 2.47 6.61
N LEU A 21 -9.82 2.28 7.76
CA LEU A 21 -9.85 0.99 8.44
C LEU A 21 -11.27 0.52 8.80
N PHE A 22 -12.15 1.43 9.22
CA PHE A 22 -13.51 1.08 9.63
C PHE A 22 -14.52 1.10 8.47
N TRP A 23 -14.28 1.92 7.45
CA TRP A 23 -15.24 2.15 6.38
C TRP A 23 -14.89 1.45 5.06
N VAL A 24 -13.60 1.27 4.77
CA VAL A 24 -13.11 0.71 3.51
C VAL A 24 -12.68 -0.74 3.68
N THR A 25 -12.00 -1.09 4.78
CA THR A 25 -11.49 -2.45 4.99
C THR A 25 -12.59 -3.51 5.08
N PRO A 26 -13.69 -3.35 5.86
CA PRO A 26 -14.70 -4.40 5.99
C PRO A 26 -15.39 -4.81 4.67
N PRO A 27 -15.88 -3.89 3.82
CA PRO A 27 -16.49 -4.29 2.54
C PRO A 27 -15.47 -4.90 1.58
N LEU A 28 -14.21 -4.43 1.59
CA LEU A 28 -13.15 -5.02 0.75
C LEU A 28 -12.76 -6.43 1.21
N LEU A 29 -12.77 -6.69 2.51
CA LEU A 29 -12.48 -8.00 3.07
C LEU A 29 -13.54 -9.01 2.62
N ALA A 30 -14.82 -8.66 2.73
CA ALA A 30 -15.92 -9.48 2.19
C ALA A 30 -15.84 -9.65 0.67
N GLN A 31 -15.39 -8.64 -0.07
CA GLN A 31 -15.20 -8.73 -1.52
C GLN A 31 -14.01 -9.64 -1.90
N PHE A 32 -12.94 -9.63 -1.12
CA PHE A 32 -11.72 -10.41 -1.37
C PHE A 32 -11.80 -11.85 -0.87
N SER A 33 -12.83 -12.21 -0.08
CA SER A 33 -13.06 -13.61 0.29
C SER A 33 -13.41 -14.48 -0.92
N ASP A 34 -13.98 -13.89 -1.96
CA ASP A 34 -14.24 -14.55 -3.24
C ASP A 34 -13.05 -14.34 -4.20
N LYS A 35 -12.68 -15.39 -4.96
CA LYS A 35 -11.65 -15.29 -5.99
C LYS A 35 -12.27 -14.94 -7.34
N VAL A 36 -12.32 -13.65 -7.68
CA VAL A 36 -12.99 -13.14 -8.88
C VAL A 36 -12.15 -12.07 -9.59
N PHE A 37 -12.27 -12.00 -10.92
CA PHE A 37 -11.49 -11.08 -11.75
C PHE A 37 -11.60 -9.60 -11.32
N ILE A 38 -12.80 -9.15 -10.91
CA ILE A 38 -13.04 -7.76 -10.49
C ILE A 38 -12.12 -7.33 -9.33
N ASN A 39 -11.67 -8.26 -8.49
CA ASN A 39 -10.76 -7.96 -7.37
C ASN A 39 -9.39 -7.46 -7.86
N SER A 40 -8.90 -7.97 -9.00
CA SER A 40 -7.68 -7.44 -9.63
C SER A 40 -7.81 -6.00 -10.08
N VAL A 41 -8.99 -5.63 -10.62
CA VAL A 41 -9.30 -4.27 -11.06
C VAL A 41 -9.38 -3.34 -9.85
N ILE A 42 -9.98 -3.80 -8.76
CA ILE A 42 -10.07 -3.04 -7.50
C ILE A 42 -8.66 -2.77 -6.95
N ILE A 43 -7.83 -3.81 -6.76
CA ILE A 43 -6.45 -3.67 -6.28
C ILE A 43 -5.63 -2.78 -7.23
N GLY A 44 -5.73 -3.00 -8.54
CA GLY A 44 -5.04 -2.20 -9.56
C GLY A 44 -5.45 -0.72 -9.54
N GLY A 45 -6.75 -0.43 -9.36
CA GLY A 45 -7.27 0.93 -9.23
C GLY A 45 -6.73 1.65 -7.99
N PHE A 46 -6.76 0.98 -6.83
CA PHE A 46 -6.16 1.54 -5.61
C PHE A 46 -4.64 1.69 -5.71
N PHE A 47 -3.96 0.77 -6.38
CA PHE A 47 -2.54 0.88 -6.67
C PHE A 47 -2.22 2.09 -7.57
N ALA A 48 -3.04 2.36 -8.60
CA ALA A 48 -2.89 3.56 -9.43
C ALA A 48 -3.09 4.85 -8.61
N LEU A 49 -4.08 4.89 -7.72
CA LEU A 49 -4.29 6.00 -6.78
C LEU A 49 -3.11 6.17 -5.82
N PHE A 50 -2.55 5.06 -5.32
CA PHE A 50 -1.34 5.06 -4.51
C PHE A 50 -0.14 5.63 -5.26
N CYS A 51 0.10 5.19 -6.49
CA CYS A 51 1.15 5.74 -7.35
C CYS A 51 0.98 7.24 -7.55
N TRP A 52 -0.24 7.70 -7.84
CA TRP A 52 -0.56 9.12 -7.94
C TRP A 52 -0.30 9.87 -6.62
N ALA A 53 -0.66 9.28 -5.48
CA ALA A 53 -0.40 9.83 -4.16
C ALA A 53 1.10 10.00 -3.89
N VAL A 54 1.93 9.02 -4.27
CA VAL A 54 3.39 9.14 -4.18
C VAL A 54 3.93 10.26 -5.08
N VAL A 55 3.40 10.42 -6.30
CA VAL A 55 3.75 11.55 -7.18
C VAL A 55 3.49 12.89 -6.48
N LEU A 56 2.36 13.04 -5.80
CA LEU A 56 2.05 14.25 -5.04
C LEU A 56 3.07 14.52 -3.94
N ILE A 57 3.46 13.48 -3.18
CA ILE A 57 4.50 13.59 -2.14
C ILE A 57 5.85 14.02 -2.75
N ARG A 58 6.23 13.43 -3.90
CA ARG A 58 7.50 13.77 -4.57
C ARG A 58 7.52 15.22 -5.11
N ARG A 59 6.36 15.80 -5.42
CA ARG A 59 6.24 17.22 -5.85
C ARG A 59 6.36 18.23 -4.70
N LEU A 60 6.40 17.79 -3.44
CA LEU A 60 6.55 18.67 -2.28
C LEU A 60 7.96 19.27 -2.23
N GLN A 61 8.05 20.56 -1.90
CA GLN A 61 9.33 21.22 -1.63
C GLN A 61 9.95 20.76 -0.29
N ASN A 62 11.26 20.52 -0.32
CA ASN A 62 12.04 20.13 0.85
C ASN A 62 11.97 21.19 1.98
N GLY A 63 11.97 20.74 3.23
CA GLY A 63 12.10 21.61 4.41
C GLY A 63 13.53 21.73 4.92
N PRO A 64 13.76 22.49 6.01
CA PRO A 64 15.02 22.55 6.74
C PRO A 64 15.40 21.15 7.19
N GLY A 65 16.64 20.75 6.89
CA GLY A 65 17.13 19.39 7.15
C GLY A 65 16.57 18.31 6.21
N GLY A 66 15.75 18.69 5.23
CA GLY A 66 15.22 17.76 4.23
C GLY A 66 16.29 17.33 3.22
N ILE A 67 16.29 16.05 2.89
CA ILE A 67 17.26 15.43 1.97
C ILE A 67 16.74 15.53 0.54
N ASP A 68 17.65 15.76 -0.41
CA ASP A 68 17.34 15.61 -1.84
C ASP A 68 17.25 14.13 -2.22
N LEU A 69 16.01 13.65 -2.34
CA LEU A 69 15.70 12.27 -2.70
C LEU A 69 16.18 11.87 -4.09
N ASN A 70 16.47 12.83 -4.98
CA ASN A 70 17.02 12.51 -6.30
C ASN A 70 18.40 11.84 -6.22
N ARG A 71 19.14 12.03 -5.11
CA ARG A 71 20.41 11.34 -4.86
C ARG A 71 20.26 9.87 -4.45
N TYR A 72 19.09 9.47 -3.96
CA TYR A 72 18.82 8.15 -3.39
C TYR A 72 17.82 7.32 -4.21
N LYS A 73 17.66 7.63 -5.50
CA LYS A 73 16.69 6.99 -6.40
C LYS A 73 16.80 5.46 -6.40
N TRP A 74 18.01 4.92 -6.50
CA TRP A 74 18.22 3.47 -6.54
C TRP A 74 17.81 2.76 -5.25
N TRP A 75 18.02 3.42 -4.10
CA TRP A 75 17.58 2.89 -2.81
C TRP A 75 16.05 2.90 -2.71
N LEU A 76 15.40 3.99 -3.15
CA LEU A 76 13.94 4.06 -3.22
C LEU A 76 13.34 3.00 -4.15
N VAL A 77 13.96 2.78 -5.32
CA VAL A 77 13.56 1.72 -6.25
C VAL A 77 13.71 0.35 -5.60
N GLY A 78 14.85 0.07 -4.95
CA GLY A 78 15.06 -1.19 -4.24
C GLY A 78 13.99 -1.45 -3.16
N LEU A 79 13.64 -0.42 -2.38
CA LEU A 79 12.59 -0.50 -1.37
C LEU A 79 11.18 -0.65 -1.95
N SER A 80 10.96 -0.29 -3.23
CA SER A 80 9.67 -0.47 -3.88
C SER A 80 9.41 -1.91 -4.33
N LEU A 81 10.48 -2.70 -4.54
CA LEU A 81 10.36 -4.06 -5.10
C LEU A 81 9.53 -5.00 -4.21
N PRO A 82 9.70 -5.04 -2.86
CA PRO A 82 8.84 -5.87 -2.01
C PRO A 82 7.37 -5.50 -2.13
N PHE A 83 7.05 -4.20 -2.20
CA PHE A 83 5.68 -3.73 -2.38
C PHE A 83 5.10 -4.13 -3.74
N ILE A 84 5.88 -3.98 -4.81
CA ILE A 84 5.47 -4.37 -6.16
C ILE A 84 5.21 -5.87 -6.23
N PHE A 85 6.15 -6.67 -5.71
CA PHE A 85 6.00 -8.12 -5.67
C PHE A 85 4.74 -8.51 -4.90
N PHE A 86 4.50 -7.88 -3.75
CA PHE A 86 3.31 -8.12 -2.94
C PHE A 86 2.01 -7.80 -3.70
N VAL A 87 1.95 -6.67 -4.40
CA VAL A 87 0.75 -6.27 -5.16
C VAL A 87 0.50 -7.22 -6.32
N ILE A 88 1.55 -7.61 -7.07
CA ILE A 88 1.43 -8.57 -8.17
C ILE A 88 0.97 -9.92 -7.64
N TRP A 89 1.57 -10.39 -6.55
CA TRP A 89 1.16 -11.63 -5.88
C TRP A 89 -0.31 -11.54 -5.45
N GLY A 90 -0.70 -10.43 -4.84
CA GLY A 90 -2.07 -10.21 -4.39
C GLY A 90 -3.07 -10.26 -5.54
N ILE A 91 -2.75 -9.60 -6.65
CA ILE A 91 -3.56 -9.66 -7.87
C ILE A 91 -3.68 -11.10 -8.39
N ALA A 92 -2.58 -11.85 -8.42
CA ALA A 92 -2.59 -13.24 -8.88
C ALA A 92 -3.44 -14.15 -7.97
N ASP A 93 -3.38 -13.97 -6.65
CA ASP A 93 -4.18 -14.77 -5.73
C ASP A 93 -5.67 -14.46 -5.81
N VAL A 94 -6.07 -13.17 -5.79
CA VAL A 94 -7.49 -12.79 -5.75
C VAL A 94 -8.27 -13.16 -7.00
N ILE A 95 -7.60 -13.49 -8.11
CA ILE A 95 -8.25 -14.00 -9.31
C ILE A 95 -8.19 -15.54 -9.43
N GLY A 96 -7.56 -16.22 -8.48
CA GLY A 96 -7.37 -17.68 -8.50
C GLY A 96 -6.27 -18.18 -9.45
N PHE A 97 -5.40 -17.30 -9.94
CA PHE A 97 -4.32 -17.70 -10.84
C PHE A 97 -3.35 -18.67 -10.15
N LEU A 98 -2.99 -18.41 -8.90
CA LEU A 98 -2.11 -19.29 -8.13
C LEU A 98 -2.71 -20.70 -7.98
N ASP A 99 -4.01 -20.80 -7.71
CA ASP A 99 -4.70 -22.10 -7.61
C ASP A 99 -4.71 -22.82 -8.97
N SER A 100 -4.93 -22.08 -10.07
CA SER A 100 -4.95 -22.65 -11.42
C SER A 100 -3.60 -23.18 -11.90
N VAL A 101 -2.49 -22.57 -11.44
CA VAL A 101 -1.12 -23.04 -11.75
C VAL A 101 -0.76 -24.26 -10.91
N LEU A 102 -1.26 -24.35 -9.68
CA LEU A 102 -0.99 -25.49 -8.78
C LEU A 102 -1.88 -26.70 -9.10
N VAL A 103 -3.09 -26.47 -9.61
CA VAL A 103 -4.04 -27.50 -10.06
C VAL A 103 -4.01 -27.57 -11.59
N ILE A 104 -2.91 -28.07 -12.15
CA ILE A 104 -2.81 -28.33 -13.60
C ILE A 104 -3.74 -29.51 -13.92
N ASN A 105 -5.02 -29.22 -14.19
CA ASN A 105 -5.92 -30.15 -14.82
C ASN A 105 -6.02 -29.76 -16.30
N ASN A 106 -5.34 -30.53 -17.16
CA ASN A 106 -5.19 -30.32 -18.62
C ASN A 106 -6.51 -30.33 -19.42
N ALA A 107 -7.67 -30.41 -18.76
CA ALA A 107 -8.98 -30.58 -19.39
C ALA A 107 -9.77 -29.28 -19.61
N LEU A 108 -9.32 -28.14 -19.07
CA LEU A 108 -10.16 -26.92 -18.95
C LEU A 108 -9.65 -25.67 -19.69
N LEU A 109 -8.48 -25.73 -20.32
CA LEU A 109 -7.90 -24.58 -21.01
C LEU A 109 -7.90 -24.81 -22.53
N ASP A 110 -8.92 -24.26 -23.18
CA ASP A 110 -8.90 -24.01 -24.63
C ASP A 110 -7.67 -23.14 -24.95
N GLU A 111 -6.92 -23.46 -26.01
CA GLU A 111 -5.55 -22.97 -26.25
C GLU A 111 -5.44 -21.42 -26.25
N ALA A 112 -6.49 -20.75 -26.72
CA ALA A 112 -6.59 -19.29 -26.73
C ALA A 112 -6.80 -18.69 -25.33
N GLY A 113 -7.62 -19.34 -24.49
CA GLY A 113 -7.85 -18.93 -23.09
C GLY A 113 -6.58 -19.10 -22.25
N ALA A 114 -5.86 -20.21 -22.44
CA ALA A 114 -4.58 -20.48 -21.79
C ALA A 114 -3.55 -19.37 -22.08
N THR A 115 -3.46 -18.92 -23.33
CA THR A 115 -2.48 -17.94 -23.78
C THR A 115 -2.75 -16.55 -23.17
N ILE A 116 -4.01 -16.13 -23.09
CA ILE A 116 -4.38 -14.87 -22.43
C ILE A 116 -4.05 -14.93 -20.94
N TYR A 117 -4.40 -16.03 -20.26
CA TYR A 117 -4.14 -16.23 -18.83
C TYR A 117 -2.65 -16.33 -18.49
N LEU A 118 -1.84 -16.99 -19.32
CA LEU A 118 -0.42 -17.25 -19.05
C LEU A 118 0.52 -16.15 -19.52
N LEU A 119 0.22 -15.46 -20.64
CA LEU A 119 1.16 -14.49 -21.23
C LEU A 119 0.79 -13.04 -20.93
N ILE A 120 -0.48 -12.67 -21.08
CA ILE A 120 -0.91 -11.27 -21.01
C ILE A 120 -1.07 -10.83 -19.55
N THR A 121 -1.62 -11.69 -18.69
CA THR A 121 -1.90 -11.33 -17.30
C THR A 121 -0.62 -11.06 -16.48
N PRO A 122 0.37 -11.98 -16.41
CA PRO A 122 1.60 -11.72 -15.64
C PRO A 122 2.40 -10.53 -16.18
N ALA A 123 2.48 -10.38 -17.51
CA ALA A 123 3.16 -9.24 -18.13
C ALA A 123 2.48 -7.91 -17.82
N SER A 124 1.14 -7.86 -17.84
CA SER A 124 0.37 -6.67 -17.48
C SER A 124 0.56 -6.29 -16.01
N TRP A 125 0.57 -7.25 -15.09
CA TRP A 125 0.79 -6.99 -13.67
C TRP A 125 2.21 -6.53 -13.38
N LEU A 126 3.19 -7.13 -14.03
CA LEU A 126 4.58 -6.71 -13.92
C LEU A 126 4.75 -5.28 -14.46
N THR A 127 4.14 -4.96 -15.60
CA THR A 127 4.11 -3.60 -16.15
C THR A 127 3.48 -2.63 -15.15
N ILE A 128 2.32 -2.96 -14.58
CA ILE A 128 1.66 -2.15 -13.54
C ILE A 128 2.59 -1.96 -12.35
N GLY A 129 3.21 -3.02 -11.84
CA GLY A 129 4.16 -2.96 -10.74
C GLY A 129 5.33 -2.03 -11.02
N LEU A 130 5.92 -2.13 -12.21
CA LEU A 130 7.06 -1.29 -12.62
C LEU A 130 6.72 0.19 -12.73
N ILE A 131 5.45 0.58 -12.90
CA ILE A 131 5.03 1.99 -12.87
C ILE A 131 5.48 2.64 -11.56
N TYR A 132 5.36 1.94 -10.43
CA TYR A 132 5.77 2.50 -9.15
C TYR A 132 7.30 2.71 -9.06
N SER A 133 8.09 1.73 -9.51
CA SER A 133 9.55 1.89 -9.58
C SER A 133 9.96 3.01 -10.54
N ALA A 134 9.29 3.13 -11.70
CA ALA A 134 9.54 4.21 -12.65
C ALA A 134 9.21 5.58 -12.04
N ILE A 135 8.09 5.69 -11.33
CA ILE A 135 7.72 6.89 -10.59
C ILE A 135 8.78 7.29 -9.57
N LEU A 136 9.49 6.35 -8.94
CA LEU A 136 10.57 6.66 -7.99
C LEU A 136 11.91 6.96 -8.66
N SER A 137 12.17 6.40 -9.84
CA SER A 137 13.43 6.59 -10.57
C SER A 137 13.50 7.93 -11.32
N PHE A 138 12.36 8.44 -11.81
CA PHE A 138 12.33 9.71 -12.54
C PHE A 138 12.68 10.90 -11.65
N GLU A 139 13.34 11.92 -12.21
CA GLU A 139 13.46 13.22 -11.55
C GLU A 139 12.10 13.92 -11.56
N MET A 140 11.71 14.46 -10.41
CA MET A 140 10.47 15.23 -10.30
C MET A 140 10.75 16.64 -9.84
N GLU A 141 10.17 17.58 -10.58
CA GLU A 141 10.20 18.99 -10.25
C GLU A 141 9.34 19.27 -9.00
N GLN A 142 9.90 20.05 -8.09
CA GLN A 142 9.25 20.42 -6.83
C GLN A 142 8.31 21.60 -7.05
N THR A 143 7.05 21.30 -7.40
CA THR A 143 6.07 22.31 -7.82
C THR A 143 5.15 22.82 -6.71
N ALA A 144 5.30 22.35 -5.46
CA ALA A 144 4.45 22.74 -4.33
C ALA A 144 5.24 23.47 -3.23
N PRO A 145 5.31 24.82 -3.29
CA PRO A 145 6.08 25.62 -2.34
C PRO A 145 5.50 25.57 -0.92
N ARG A 146 6.36 25.60 0.10
CA ARG A 146 6.00 25.32 1.50
C ARG A 146 4.91 26.22 2.08
N THR A 147 4.79 27.46 1.59
CA THR A 147 3.86 28.49 2.10
C THR A 147 2.49 28.44 1.43
N THR A 148 2.30 27.56 0.44
CA THR A 148 1.08 27.51 -0.35
C THR A 148 0.09 26.48 0.17
N ILE A 149 -1.21 26.73 -0.03
CA ILE A 149 -2.27 25.74 0.24
C ILE A 149 -2.08 24.46 -0.58
N ARG A 150 -1.50 24.58 -1.78
CA ARG A 150 -1.14 23.45 -2.65
C ARG A 150 -0.22 22.46 -1.95
N HIS A 151 0.73 22.94 -1.13
CA HIS A 151 1.59 22.08 -0.34
C HIS A 151 0.82 21.26 0.70
N PHE A 152 -0.08 21.93 1.42
CA PHE A 152 -0.96 21.28 2.39
C PHE A 152 -1.81 20.19 1.72
N LEU A 153 -2.48 20.52 0.61
CA LEU A 153 -3.32 19.58 -0.12
C LEU A 153 -2.53 18.39 -0.66
N TYR A 154 -1.35 18.62 -1.27
CA TYR A 154 -0.54 17.54 -1.82
C TYR A 154 -0.01 16.61 -0.73
N ALA A 155 0.36 17.17 0.43
CA ALA A 155 0.80 16.37 1.57
C ALA A 155 -0.36 15.53 2.14
N THR A 156 -1.52 16.14 2.38
CA THR A 156 -2.69 15.42 2.92
C THR A 156 -3.17 14.35 1.95
N LEU A 157 -3.43 14.70 0.67
CA LEU A 157 -3.91 13.75 -0.33
C LEU A 157 -2.88 12.64 -0.60
N GLY A 158 -1.60 12.99 -0.67
CA GLY A 158 -0.52 12.04 -0.85
C GLY A 158 -0.44 11.02 0.28
N LEU A 159 -0.45 11.49 1.53
CA LEU A 159 -0.39 10.61 2.71
C LEU A 159 -1.69 9.80 2.90
N SER A 160 -2.86 10.41 2.65
CA SER A 160 -4.14 9.71 2.68
C SER A 160 -4.24 8.62 1.63
N GLY A 161 -3.73 8.85 0.41
CA GLY A 161 -3.69 7.82 -0.63
C GLY A 161 -2.79 6.63 -0.26
N VAL A 162 -1.68 6.89 0.45
CA VAL A 162 -0.85 5.81 1.04
C VAL A 162 -1.64 5.04 2.10
N ASN A 163 -2.30 5.73 3.03
CA ASN A 163 -3.10 5.08 4.08
C ASN A 163 -4.30 4.31 3.53
N LEU A 164 -4.90 4.77 2.43
CA LEU A 164 -5.97 4.07 1.73
C LEU A 164 -5.47 2.73 1.16
N MET A 165 -4.29 2.73 0.55
CA MET A 165 -3.67 1.49 0.05
C MET A 165 -3.31 0.52 1.19
N ILE A 166 -2.92 1.03 2.36
CA ILE A 166 -2.73 0.19 3.55
C ILE A 166 -4.03 -0.52 3.91
N ALA A 167 -5.17 0.18 3.94
CA ALA A 167 -6.48 -0.41 4.23
C ALA A 167 -6.85 -1.52 3.22
N VAL A 168 -6.60 -1.31 1.93
CA VAL A 168 -6.85 -2.30 0.86
C VAL A 168 -5.98 -3.54 1.05
N VAL A 169 -4.68 -3.35 1.28
CA VAL A 169 -3.74 -4.45 1.52
C VAL A 169 -4.07 -5.19 2.82
N MET A 170 -4.50 -4.47 3.85
CA MET A 170 -4.96 -5.08 5.09
C MET A 170 -6.21 -5.94 4.88
N ALA A 171 -7.17 -5.49 4.07
CA ALA A 171 -8.35 -6.29 3.74
C ALA A 171 -7.96 -7.61 3.04
N TYR A 172 -7.10 -7.52 2.02
CA TYR A 172 -6.60 -8.69 1.30
C TYR A 172 -5.81 -9.63 2.24
N TRP A 173 -4.92 -9.07 3.06
CA TRP A 173 -4.15 -9.86 4.01
C TRP A 173 -5.02 -10.46 5.12
N GLY A 174 -6.11 -9.81 5.51
CA GLY A 174 -7.14 -10.36 6.40
C GLY A 174 -7.69 -11.68 5.89
N VAL A 175 -8.07 -11.73 4.62
CA VAL A 175 -8.55 -12.95 3.97
C VAL A 175 -7.47 -14.03 3.91
N LEU A 176 -6.23 -13.66 3.55
CA LEU A 176 -5.12 -14.61 3.56
C LEU A 176 -4.84 -15.16 4.96
N TRP A 177 -4.93 -14.30 5.97
CA TRP A 177 -4.71 -14.64 7.37
C TRP A 177 -5.79 -15.60 7.86
N GLU A 178 -7.07 -15.34 7.59
CA GLU A 178 -8.16 -16.28 7.91
C GLU A 178 -7.95 -17.67 7.30
N ARG A 179 -7.47 -17.73 6.05
CA ARG A 179 -7.25 -19.00 5.33
C ARG A 179 -6.05 -19.79 5.82
N ASN A 180 -4.98 -19.12 6.26
CA ASN A 180 -3.66 -19.74 6.44
C ASN A 180 -3.03 -19.52 7.82
N ALA A 181 -3.63 -18.72 8.70
CA ALA A 181 -2.99 -18.37 9.96
C ALA A 181 -2.87 -19.61 10.86
N PRO A 182 -1.68 -19.91 11.38
CA PRO A 182 -1.55 -20.90 12.43
C PRO A 182 -2.31 -20.42 13.68
N ALA A 183 -2.97 -21.33 14.39
CA ALA A 183 -3.53 -21.05 15.72
C ALA A 183 -2.39 -20.61 16.65
N GLY A 184 -2.19 -19.30 16.78
CA GLY A 184 -1.04 -18.70 17.45
C GLY A 184 -1.43 -17.46 18.24
N SER A 185 -0.57 -17.08 19.18
CA SER A 185 -0.79 -15.90 20.02
C SER A 185 -0.85 -14.61 19.18
N PRO A 186 -1.83 -13.71 19.41
CA PRO A 186 -1.91 -12.41 18.73
C PRO A 186 -0.63 -11.59 18.81
N VAL A 187 0.16 -11.78 19.88
CA VAL A 187 1.45 -11.11 20.06
C VAL A 187 2.48 -11.59 19.03
N VAL A 188 2.51 -12.89 18.72
CA VAL A 188 3.42 -13.45 17.71
C VAL A 188 3.02 -12.95 16.33
N SER A 189 1.72 -12.88 16.04
CA SER A 189 1.19 -12.31 14.81
C SER A 189 1.60 -10.85 14.64
N LEU A 190 1.51 -10.04 15.71
CA LEU A 190 1.93 -8.64 15.71
C LEU A 190 3.42 -8.49 15.33
N LEU A 191 4.28 -9.36 15.88
CA LEU A 191 5.73 -9.34 15.62
C LEU A 191 6.10 -9.63 14.16
N TRP A 192 5.24 -10.33 13.41
CA TRP A 192 5.43 -10.57 11.98
C TRP A 192 4.76 -9.52 11.10
N LEU A 193 3.55 -9.11 11.45
CA LEU A 193 2.74 -8.18 10.65
C LEU A 193 3.30 -6.76 10.67
N LEU A 194 3.79 -6.29 11.82
CA LEU A 194 4.31 -4.93 11.93
C LEU A 194 5.55 -4.71 11.03
N PRO A 195 6.60 -5.55 11.07
CA PRO A 195 7.73 -5.41 10.15
C PRO A 195 7.31 -5.50 8.67
N LEU A 196 6.35 -6.37 8.34
CA LEU A 196 5.83 -6.47 6.98
C LEU A 196 5.16 -5.16 6.53
N PHE A 197 4.25 -4.61 7.33
CA PHE A 197 3.61 -3.33 6.99
C PHE A 197 4.62 -2.18 6.92
N LEU A 198 5.62 -2.17 7.81
CA LEU A 198 6.70 -1.19 7.74
C LEU A 198 7.56 -1.36 6.48
N LEU A 199 7.83 -2.58 6.04
CA LEU A 199 8.55 -2.85 4.80
C LEU A 199 7.77 -2.37 3.56
N LEU A 200 6.46 -2.63 3.53
CA LEU A 200 5.60 -2.31 2.39
C LEU A 200 5.25 -0.81 2.31
N PHE A 201 4.95 -0.18 3.44
CA PHE A 201 4.39 1.18 3.49
C PHE A 201 5.29 2.21 4.17
N GLY A 202 6.36 1.75 4.84
CA GLY A 202 7.43 2.62 5.31
C GLY A 202 8.06 3.43 4.18
N PRO A 203 8.43 2.85 3.01
CA PRO A 203 9.15 3.60 1.97
C PRO A 203 8.40 4.86 1.46
N PRO A 204 7.11 4.81 1.09
CA PRO A 204 6.33 6.01 0.76
C PRO A 204 6.30 7.06 1.88
N ARG A 205 6.19 6.61 3.13
CA ARG A 205 6.19 7.52 4.29
C ARG A 205 7.57 8.12 4.54
N LEU A 206 8.64 7.36 4.32
CA LEU A 206 10.02 7.81 4.40
C LEU A 206 10.33 8.85 3.32
N VAL A 207 9.73 8.77 2.12
CA VAL A 207 9.82 9.83 1.11
C VAL A 207 9.28 11.15 1.66
N TYR A 208 8.15 11.14 2.36
CA TYR A 208 7.63 12.35 3.00
C TYR A 208 8.54 12.83 4.15
N LEU A 209 8.92 11.92 5.06
CA LEU A 209 9.74 12.23 6.24
C LEU A 209 11.16 12.69 5.86
N ALA A 210 11.76 12.15 4.81
CA ALA A 210 13.07 12.59 4.32
C ALA A 210 13.02 14.03 3.83
N ARG A 211 11.89 14.49 3.29
CA ARG A 211 11.70 15.91 2.92
C ARG A 211 11.39 16.78 4.13
N ARG A 212 10.84 16.21 5.19
CA ARG A 212 10.37 16.88 6.42
C ARG A 212 10.66 16.04 7.66
N PRO A 213 11.93 15.99 8.11
CA PRO A 213 12.30 15.16 9.24
C PRO A 213 11.70 15.72 10.53
N HIS A 214 10.68 15.05 11.04
CA HIS A 214 10.06 15.34 12.33
C HIS A 214 9.62 14.05 13.00
N TRP A 215 9.71 14.01 14.33
CA TRP A 215 9.38 12.84 15.13
C TRP A 215 7.86 12.59 15.19
N LEU A 216 7.04 13.64 15.23
CA LEU A 216 5.59 13.48 15.41
C LEU A 216 4.91 12.73 14.23
N PRO A 217 5.13 13.08 12.95
CA PRO A 217 4.55 12.33 11.83
C PRO A 217 5.06 10.90 11.69
N LEU A 218 6.24 10.61 12.25
CA LEU A 218 6.78 9.25 12.37
C LEU A 218 6.05 8.48 13.47
N LEU A 219 5.86 9.07 14.66
CA LEU A 219 5.13 8.43 15.75
C LEU A 219 3.68 8.14 15.37
N THR A 220 2.98 9.07 14.72
CA THR A 220 1.59 8.85 14.29
C THR A 220 1.50 7.72 13.25
N PHE A 221 2.47 7.65 12.33
CA PHE A 221 2.56 6.55 11.37
C PHE A 221 2.86 5.21 12.04
N LEU A 222 3.83 5.15 12.96
CA LEU A 222 4.15 3.92 13.69
C LEU A 222 2.97 3.46 14.54
N GLY A 223 2.29 4.39 15.22
CA GLY A 223 1.06 4.11 15.96
C GLY A 223 -0.04 3.58 15.06
N LEU A 224 -0.21 4.16 13.86
CA LEU A 224 -1.14 3.65 12.85
C LEU A 224 -0.77 2.23 12.42
N MET A 225 0.50 1.95 12.07
CA MET A 225 0.93 0.61 11.64
C MET A 225 0.76 -0.43 12.74
N ALA A 226 1.08 -0.08 13.98
CA ALA A 226 0.87 -0.93 15.13
C ALA A 226 -0.64 -1.21 15.35
N PHE A 227 -1.48 -0.19 15.20
CA PHE A 227 -2.93 -0.34 15.29
C PHE A 227 -3.49 -1.26 14.21
N TYR A 228 -3.07 -1.09 12.95
CA TYR A 228 -3.44 -1.98 11.85
C TYR A 228 -3.01 -3.42 12.11
N ALA A 229 -1.74 -3.64 12.48
CA ALA A 229 -1.22 -4.96 12.78
C ALA A 229 -1.95 -5.62 13.97
N TRP A 230 -2.26 -4.84 15.01
CA TRP A 230 -3.02 -5.30 16.17
C TRP A 230 -4.44 -5.74 15.80
N GLN A 231 -5.14 -4.95 14.99
CA GLN A 231 -6.51 -5.24 14.58
C GLN A 231 -6.60 -6.53 13.76
N LEU A 232 -5.64 -6.74 12.86
CA LEU A 232 -5.52 -7.97 12.08
C LEU A 232 -5.17 -9.17 12.97
N ALA A 233 -4.21 -9.01 13.89
CA ALA A 233 -3.78 -10.07 14.80
C ALA A 233 -4.90 -10.57 15.74
N ASN A 234 -5.86 -9.70 16.08
CA ASN A 234 -6.99 -10.03 16.96
C ASN A 234 -8.28 -10.32 16.20
N GLY A 235 -8.27 -10.29 14.87
CA GLY A 235 -9.46 -10.53 14.04
C GLY A 235 -10.60 -9.54 14.25
N LEU A 236 -10.35 -8.36 14.83
CA LEU A 236 -11.38 -7.39 15.24
C LEU A 236 -12.08 -6.68 14.06
N ILE A 237 -11.55 -6.86 12.85
CA ILE A 237 -12.08 -6.28 11.60
C ILE A 237 -12.61 -7.38 10.67
N LEU A 238 -12.48 -8.64 11.09
CA LEU A 238 -12.97 -9.81 10.39
C LEU A 238 -14.41 -10.09 10.87
N PRO A 239 -15.46 -9.82 10.06
CA PRO A 239 -16.82 -10.21 10.42
C PRO A 239 -16.92 -11.75 10.37
N GLY A 240 -16.75 -12.43 11.51
CA GLY A 240 -16.89 -13.88 11.62
C GLY A 240 -16.03 -14.58 12.68
N ALA A 241 -15.16 -13.87 13.40
CA ALA A 241 -14.26 -14.47 14.41
C ALA A 241 -14.86 -14.56 15.83
N ALA A 242 -16.18 -14.67 15.98
CA ALA A 242 -16.87 -14.89 17.25
C ALA A 242 -17.83 -16.08 17.16
#